data_AF-A0A820ZSQ9-F1
#
_entry.id   AF-A0A820ZSQ9-F1
#
_cell.length_a   1.000
_cell.length_b   1.000
_cell.length_c   1.000
_cell.angle_alpha   90.00
_cell.angle_beta   90.00
_cell.angle_gamma   90.00
#
_symmetry.space_group_name_H-M   'P 1'
#
loop_
_entity.id
_entity.type
_entity.pdbx_description
1 polymer ?
#
loop_
_entity_poly.entity_id
_entity_poly.type
_entity_poly.pdbx_seq_one_letter_code
_entity_poly.pdbx_strand_id
1 'polypeptide(L)'
;MGPKSRRQRHAITTSTRYLLNRSGNNAEDDAEREEMEVDDIEYEQQPMNFTDRITSDNIADLFELCKYKCPVKYLSVLIYATLRSFGHSWENCDTFLRTIGALKAQTAHRWADVFLKGDVEEFQGENRGGKHMAEFYDYFPDLEDAAREFTIRRCSEKAADFTAIDLANFIDKEYYLTTNTSKDSRSPLIRSIPSCRLDLIRWGARFKDNSQRPYFEGHERDDVKAHRQEFITYFLDRKDFYYTITDGEKPTWKLPTQSPPCILLFHDESTFKSGEVSAKRWFFGDEAPFHSKGRGRSNMVSDFIVQHESGPFFTLSPQEYQKAVVKYPQLEEDTEIIYVDRSATASINVGTAGVQGGLQEPFHRDRRRQRQDTYCQVTHRLRLQQGHWHEVPSRQDRLHRLQGKSKSSALQVSGRRAQRQDEGAD
;
A
#
# COMPACT_ATOMS: atom_id res chain seq x y z
N MET A 1 -37.58 -21.14 14.77
CA MET A 1 -38.17 -22.29 15.51
C MET A 1 -37.76 -23.56 14.77
N GLY A 2 -37.40 -24.63 15.50
CA GLY A 2 -36.58 -25.76 15.02
C GLY A 2 -37.25 -26.73 14.01
N PRO A 3 -36.74 -27.98 13.82
CA PRO A 3 -36.23 -28.85 14.90
C PRO A 3 -34.87 -29.52 14.68
N LYS A 4 -34.30 -29.93 15.82
CA LYS A 4 -33.13 -30.78 16.01
C LYS A 4 -33.48 -32.25 15.67
N SER A 5 -32.54 -32.99 15.09
CA SER A 5 -32.59 -34.46 14.97
C SER A 5 -31.23 -35.04 15.39
N ARG A 6 -31.10 -35.46 16.66
CA ARG A 6 -31.15 -36.85 17.16
C ARG A 6 -29.89 -37.66 16.83
N ARG A 7 -28.90 -37.57 17.75
CA ARG A 7 -27.81 -38.53 17.94
C ARG A 7 -28.39 -39.93 18.18
N GLN A 8 -28.01 -40.90 17.35
CA GLN A 8 -28.04 -42.31 17.72
C GLN A 8 -26.67 -42.69 18.30
N ARG A 9 -26.68 -43.13 19.55
CA ARG A 9 -25.56 -43.83 20.20
C ARG A 9 -25.72 -45.31 19.87
N HIS A 10 -24.72 -45.92 19.24
CA HIS A 10 -24.54 -47.36 19.32
C HIS A 10 -23.40 -47.64 20.29
N ALA A 11 -23.77 -48.28 21.39
CA ALA A 11 -22.88 -48.89 22.36
C ALA A 11 -22.20 -50.10 21.72
N ILE A 12 -20.88 -50.19 21.84
CA ILE A 12 -20.13 -51.43 21.64
C ILE A 12 -19.89 -52.01 23.03
N THR A 13 -20.57 -53.11 23.29
CA THR A 13 -20.34 -54.02 24.41
C THR A 13 -19.25 -55.02 23.98
N THR A 14 -18.52 -55.58 24.96
CA THR A 14 -17.54 -56.70 24.89
C THR A 14 -16.22 -56.39 24.15
N SER A 15 -15.02 -56.51 24.73
CA SER A 15 -14.54 -57.45 25.75
C SER A 15 -13.42 -56.87 26.61
N THR A 16 -13.63 -56.86 27.93
CA THR A 16 -12.58 -56.67 28.93
C THR A 16 -12.55 -57.94 29.79
N ARG A 17 -11.50 -58.74 29.63
CA ARG A 17 -10.98 -59.69 30.65
C ARG A 17 -9.85 -60.45 30.00
N TYR A 18 -8.62 -60.07 30.31
CA TYR A 18 -7.47 -60.94 30.51
C TYR A 18 -6.31 -59.98 30.73
N LEU A 19 -6.00 -59.71 31.99
CA LEU A 19 -4.70 -59.27 32.53
C LEU A 19 -4.97 -58.77 33.95
N LEU A 20 -5.07 -59.72 34.88
CA LEU A 20 -4.73 -59.55 36.30
C LEU A 20 -4.81 -60.91 36.98
N ASN A 21 -3.64 -61.38 37.42
CA ASN A 21 -3.35 -62.48 38.36
C ASN A 21 -2.46 -63.58 37.77
N ARG A 22 -1.14 -63.45 37.98
CA ARG A 22 -0.39 -64.51 38.66
C ARG A 22 0.95 -63.99 39.17
N SER A 23 0.95 -63.62 40.45
CA SER A 23 2.11 -63.76 41.32
C SER A 23 2.14 -65.19 41.88
N GLY A 24 3.34 -65.75 42.05
CA GLY A 24 3.60 -66.76 43.09
C GLY A 24 3.99 -68.16 42.66
N ASN A 25 5.29 -68.44 42.83
CA ASN A 25 5.90 -69.61 43.51
C ASN A 25 6.49 -70.79 42.69
N ASN A 26 7.83 -70.84 42.80
CA ASN A 26 8.70 -71.92 43.29
C ASN A 26 9.09 -73.11 42.39
N ALA A 27 10.41 -73.22 42.15
CA ALA A 27 11.33 -74.32 42.50
C ALA A 27 12.62 -74.12 41.66
N GLU A 28 13.77 -73.76 42.26
CA GLU A 28 14.85 -74.69 42.66
C GLU A 28 15.22 -75.69 41.55
N ASP A 29 16.35 -75.46 40.88
CA ASP A 29 17.41 -76.47 40.72
C ASP A 29 18.70 -75.86 40.12
N ASP A 30 19.76 -76.14 40.86
CA ASP A 30 21.13 -76.46 40.48
C ASP A 30 22.10 -75.48 39.80
N ALA A 31 23.24 -75.40 40.48
CA ALA A 31 24.42 -74.63 40.24
C ALA A 31 25.40 -75.38 39.33
N GLU A 32 25.89 -74.71 38.29
CA GLU A 32 27.27 -74.86 37.81
C GLU A 32 27.81 -73.47 37.45
N ARG A 33 28.78 -72.99 38.24
CA ARG A 33 29.60 -71.80 37.95
C ARG A 33 30.72 -72.27 37.04
N GLU A 34 30.62 -71.99 35.75
CA GLU A 34 31.79 -71.91 34.86
C GLU A 34 32.42 -70.53 35.03
N GLU A 35 33.58 -70.49 35.68
CA GLU A 35 34.47 -69.33 35.67
C GLU A 35 35.01 -69.14 34.25
N MET A 36 34.49 -68.13 33.56
CA MET A 36 34.95 -67.74 32.22
C MET A 36 36.16 -66.83 32.39
N GLU A 37 37.33 -67.31 31.98
CA GLU A 37 38.57 -66.52 31.89
C GLU A 37 38.31 -65.27 31.05
N VAL A 38 38.51 -64.09 31.66
CA VAL A 38 38.47 -62.79 30.99
C VAL A 38 39.85 -62.58 30.39
N ASP A 39 40.01 -62.88 29.10
CA ASP A 39 41.15 -62.40 28.34
C ASP A 39 41.07 -60.87 28.24
N ASP A 40 42.08 -60.18 28.79
CA ASP A 40 42.29 -58.75 28.66
C ASP A 40 42.54 -58.39 27.19
N ILE A 41 41.48 -58.14 26.43
CA ILE A 41 41.57 -57.55 25.10
C ILE A 41 41.80 -56.05 25.27
N GLU A 42 43.04 -55.62 25.09
CA GLU A 42 43.41 -54.21 24.91
C GLU A 42 42.71 -53.64 23.67
N TYR A 43 41.57 -52.98 23.88
CA TYR A 43 40.92 -52.19 22.83
C TYR A 43 41.67 -50.86 22.66
N GLU A 44 42.54 -50.79 21.65
CA GLU A 44 42.99 -49.51 21.09
C GLU A 44 41.77 -48.73 20.57
N GLN A 45 41.32 -47.75 21.35
CA GLN A 45 40.27 -46.83 20.93
C GLN A 45 40.82 -45.85 19.89
N GLN A 46 40.74 -46.21 18.61
CA GLN A 46 40.82 -45.21 17.55
C GLN A 46 39.55 -44.33 17.57
N PRO A 47 39.67 -42.99 17.56
CA PRO A 47 38.52 -42.10 17.53
C PRO A 47 37.78 -42.27 16.21
N MET A 48 36.67 -43.01 16.22
CA MET A 48 35.89 -43.28 15.03
C MET A 48 34.99 -42.10 14.67
N ASN A 49 35.06 -41.67 13.41
CA ASN A 49 34.25 -40.60 12.85
C ASN A 49 32.80 -41.10 12.62
N PHE A 50 31.83 -40.48 13.27
CA PHE A 50 30.43 -40.93 13.33
C PHE A 50 29.74 -40.93 11.95
N THR A 51 30.19 -40.10 11.02
CA THR A 51 29.63 -39.98 9.67
C THR A 51 29.92 -41.18 8.76
N ASP A 52 30.93 -42.01 9.06
CA ASP A 52 31.35 -43.09 8.15
C ASP A 52 30.63 -44.42 8.41
N ARG A 53 29.83 -44.53 9.48
CA ARG A 53 29.16 -45.79 9.89
C ARG A 53 27.65 -45.82 9.69
N ILE A 54 26.98 -44.68 9.58
CA ILE A 54 25.53 -44.64 9.42
C ILE A 54 25.21 -44.42 7.94
N THR A 55 25.02 -45.52 7.21
CA THR A 55 24.48 -45.46 5.85
C THR A 55 23.01 -45.05 5.89
N SER A 56 22.51 -44.49 4.78
CA SER A 56 21.07 -44.25 4.57
C SER A 56 20.22 -45.50 4.89
N ASP A 57 20.79 -46.67 4.62
CA ASP A 57 20.14 -47.97 4.77
C ASP A 57 20.02 -48.33 6.26
N ASN A 58 21.02 -48.05 7.09
CA ASN A 58 20.95 -48.25 8.53
C ASN A 58 19.84 -47.40 9.18
N ILE A 59 19.64 -46.17 8.71
CA ILE A 59 18.55 -45.30 9.18
C ILE A 59 17.20 -45.81 8.69
N ALA A 60 17.13 -46.31 7.45
CA ALA A 60 15.91 -46.91 6.89
C ALA A 60 15.48 -48.16 7.67
N ASP A 61 16.43 -49.05 7.97
CA ASP A 61 16.19 -50.27 8.75
C ASP A 61 15.77 -49.93 10.18
N LEU A 62 16.45 -48.97 10.83
CA LEU A 62 16.05 -48.48 12.15
C LEU A 62 14.64 -47.88 12.12
N PHE A 63 14.33 -47.10 11.09
CA PHE A 63 13.00 -46.52 10.90
C PHE A 63 11.95 -47.63 10.80
N GLU A 64 12.18 -48.66 9.98
CA GLU A 64 11.27 -49.80 9.82
C GLU A 64 11.06 -50.58 11.13
N LEU A 65 12.14 -50.85 11.87
CA LEU A 65 12.07 -51.52 13.17
C LEU A 65 11.27 -50.69 14.20
N CYS A 66 11.40 -49.37 14.17
CA CYS A 66 10.73 -48.49 15.11
C CYS A 66 9.26 -48.23 14.77
N LYS A 67 8.83 -48.40 13.50
CA LYS A 67 7.42 -48.15 13.06
C LYS A 67 6.39 -48.92 13.87
N TYR A 68 6.73 -50.11 14.36
CA TYR A 68 5.83 -50.96 15.15
C TYR A 68 5.61 -50.46 16.58
N LYS A 69 6.54 -49.66 17.11
CA LYS A 69 6.52 -49.17 18.50
C LYS A 69 6.24 -47.67 18.61
N CYS A 70 6.44 -46.92 17.53
CA CYS A 70 6.30 -45.46 17.52
C CYS A 70 5.54 -45.02 16.27
N PRO A 71 4.57 -44.08 16.38
CA PRO A 71 3.82 -43.65 15.21
C PRO A 71 4.76 -42.98 14.18
N VAL A 72 4.56 -43.30 12.90
CA VAL A 72 5.36 -42.82 11.76
C VAL A 72 5.60 -41.31 11.81
N LYS A 73 4.62 -40.54 12.29
CA LYS A 73 4.71 -39.08 12.50
C LYS A 73 5.93 -38.68 13.34
N TYR A 74 6.11 -39.30 14.51
CA TYR A 74 7.17 -38.96 15.47
C TYR A 74 8.54 -39.29 14.89
N LEU A 75 8.68 -40.49 14.32
CA LEU A 75 9.93 -40.94 13.72
C LEU A 75 10.31 -40.06 12.52
N SER A 76 9.34 -39.71 11.67
CA SER A 76 9.58 -38.85 10.50
C SER A 76 10.04 -37.45 10.91
N VAL A 77 9.47 -36.90 11.97
CA VAL A 77 9.81 -35.56 12.50
C VAL A 77 11.21 -35.56 13.09
N LEU A 78 11.56 -36.58 13.90
CA LEU A 78 12.88 -36.70 14.48
C LEU A 78 13.96 -36.83 13.40
N ILE A 79 13.76 -37.74 12.44
CA ILE A 79 14.70 -37.94 11.32
C ILE A 79 14.82 -36.65 10.50
N TYR A 80 13.71 -36.00 10.16
CA TYR A 80 13.74 -34.73 9.44
C TYR A 80 14.53 -33.66 10.20
N ALA A 81 14.24 -33.45 11.48
CA ALA A 81 14.92 -32.45 12.31
C ALA A 81 16.42 -32.74 12.42
N THR A 82 16.80 -34.01 12.59
CA THR A 82 18.20 -34.46 12.61
C THR A 82 18.88 -34.19 11.26
N LEU A 83 18.29 -34.56 10.13
CA LEU A 83 18.86 -34.30 8.80
C LEU A 83 19.05 -32.79 8.54
N ARG A 84 18.07 -31.97 8.95
CA ARG A 84 18.18 -30.51 8.84
C ARG A 84 19.25 -29.94 9.75
N SER A 85 19.43 -30.48 10.96
CA SER A 85 20.52 -30.08 11.87
C SER A 85 21.91 -30.39 11.32
N PHE A 86 22.04 -31.44 10.49
CA PHE A 86 23.26 -31.76 9.76
C PHE A 86 23.43 -31.00 8.43
N GLY A 87 22.55 -30.04 8.14
CA GLY A 87 22.67 -29.16 6.98
C GLY A 87 22.23 -29.79 5.65
N HIS A 88 21.58 -30.95 5.64
CA HIS A 88 21.08 -31.55 4.41
C HIS A 88 20.00 -30.68 3.77
N SER A 89 20.04 -30.53 2.44
CA SER A 89 19.03 -29.77 1.69
C SER A 89 17.64 -30.38 1.84
N TRP A 90 16.60 -29.58 1.61
CA TRP A 90 15.22 -30.06 1.69
C TRP A 90 14.95 -31.16 0.66
N GLU A 91 15.47 -31.02 -0.55
CA GLU A 91 15.33 -32.02 -1.62
C GLU A 91 15.93 -33.37 -1.21
N ASN A 92 17.12 -33.35 -0.59
CA ASN A 92 17.76 -34.56 -0.06
C ASN A 92 16.92 -35.16 1.08
N CYS A 93 16.39 -34.33 1.98
CA CYS A 93 15.50 -34.78 3.04
C CYS A 93 14.20 -35.39 2.48
N ASP A 94 13.55 -34.77 1.50
CA ASP A 94 12.29 -35.28 0.92
C ASP A 94 12.51 -36.58 0.16
N THR A 95 13.60 -36.65 -0.61
CA THR A 95 13.99 -37.87 -1.32
C THR A 95 14.25 -39.00 -0.34
N PHE A 96 15.08 -38.76 0.69
CA PHE A 96 15.39 -39.76 1.71
C PHE A 96 14.16 -40.22 2.50
N LEU A 97 13.35 -39.28 2.99
CA LEU A 97 12.13 -39.61 3.75
C LEU A 97 11.14 -40.42 2.91
N ARG A 98 11.00 -40.11 1.61
CA ARG A 98 10.17 -40.91 0.70
C ARG A 98 10.70 -42.33 0.52
N THR A 99 12.02 -42.49 0.38
CA THR A 99 12.66 -43.79 0.22
C THR A 99 12.36 -44.72 1.39
N ILE A 100 12.32 -44.21 2.62
CA ILE A 100 12.05 -45.01 3.82
C ILE A 100 10.56 -45.12 4.17
N GLY A 101 9.67 -44.54 3.35
CA GLY A 101 8.23 -44.52 3.59
C GLY A 101 7.81 -43.62 4.77
N ALA A 102 8.60 -42.60 5.08
CA ALA A 102 8.29 -41.57 6.08
C ALA A 102 7.34 -40.49 5.54
N LEU A 103 6.96 -39.54 6.40
CA LEU A 103 6.25 -38.35 5.96
C LEU A 103 7.08 -37.55 4.95
N LYS A 104 6.41 -36.91 3.97
CA LYS A 104 7.07 -35.93 3.09
C LYS A 104 7.79 -34.88 3.93
N ALA A 105 8.94 -34.40 3.48
CA ALA A 105 9.74 -33.44 4.22
C ALA A 105 8.94 -32.18 4.58
N GLN A 106 8.02 -31.75 3.71
CA GLN A 106 7.10 -30.66 4.01
C GLN A 106 6.20 -30.95 5.23
N THR A 107 5.59 -32.14 5.28
CA THR A 107 4.75 -32.53 6.41
C THR A 107 5.57 -32.75 7.68
N ALA A 108 6.76 -33.33 7.55
CA ALA A 108 7.68 -33.51 8.68
C ALA A 108 8.16 -32.16 9.24
N HIS A 109 8.42 -31.17 8.38
CA HIS A 109 8.81 -29.82 8.79
C HIS A 109 7.76 -29.13 9.64
N ARG A 110 6.49 -29.11 9.18
CA ARG A 110 5.39 -28.53 9.97
C ARG A 110 5.33 -29.14 11.36
N TRP A 111 5.38 -30.47 11.44
CA TRP A 111 5.29 -31.15 12.73
C TRP A 111 6.55 -30.96 13.59
N ALA A 112 7.72 -30.78 12.98
CA ALA A 112 8.94 -30.39 13.68
C ALA A 112 8.79 -29.00 14.32
N ASP A 113 8.19 -28.04 13.60
CA ASP A 113 7.96 -26.70 14.14
C ASP A 113 6.98 -26.71 15.31
N VAL A 114 5.87 -27.45 15.20
CA VAL A 114 4.90 -27.64 16.30
C VAL A 114 5.58 -28.28 17.52
N PHE A 115 6.40 -29.31 17.28
CA PHE A 115 7.17 -29.99 18.33
C PHE A 115 8.17 -29.05 19.02
N LEU A 116 8.93 -28.27 18.25
CA LEU A 116 9.92 -27.32 18.77
C LEU A 116 9.29 -26.13 19.51
N LYS A 117 8.08 -25.72 19.12
CA LYS A 117 7.29 -24.70 19.82
C LYS A 117 6.69 -25.18 21.14
N GLY A 118 6.80 -26.49 21.44
CA GLY A 118 6.31 -27.08 22.69
C GLY A 118 4.81 -27.35 22.71
N ASP A 119 4.11 -27.28 21.56
CA ASP A 119 2.69 -27.61 21.48
C ASP A 119 2.49 -29.13 21.36
N VAL A 120 2.65 -29.79 22.52
CA VAL A 120 2.56 -31.25 22.63
C VAL A 120 1.15 -31.76 22.34
N GLU A 121 0.11 -30.98 22.63
CA GLU A 121 -1.28 -31.37 22.40
C GLU A 121 -1.62 -31.40 20.90
N GLU A 122 -1.25 -30.37 20.13
CA GLU A 122 -1.40 -30.38 18.67
C GLU A 122 -0.54 -31.48 18.04
N PHE A 123 0.71 -31.62 18.51
CA PHE A 123 1.62 -32.65 18.01
C PHE A 123 1.13 -34.07 18.27
N GLN A 124 0.47 -34.33 19.42
CA GLN A 124 -0.09 -35.65 19.73
C GLN A 124 -1.41 -35.91 18.99
N GLY A 125 -2.16 -34.88 18.64
CA GLY A 125 -3.43 -34.98 17.91
C GLY A 125 -3.33 -35.84 16.65
N GLU A 126 -4.10 -36.92 16.59
CA GLU A 126 -4.43 -37.58 15.32
C GLU A 126 -5.53 -36.75 14.67
N ASN A 127 -5.19 -35.98 13.62
CA ASN A 127 -6.15 -35.18 12.84
C ASN A 127 -7.12 -36.07 12.05
N ARG A 128 -7.91 -36.91 12.74
CA ARG A 128 -9.03 -37.69 12.20
C ARG A 128 -10.25 -36.80 12.09
N GLY A 129 -10.22 -35.83 11.17
CA GLY A 129 -11.34 -34.95 10.90
C GLY A 129 -11.05 -33.97 9.77
N GLY A 130 -11.60 -34.23 8.58
CA GLY A 130 -11.58 -33.33 7.42
C GLY A 130 -10.21 -33.13 6.79
N LYS A 131 -10.16 -32.95 5.46
CA LYS A 131 -8.94 -32.50 4.77
C LYS A 131 -8.71 -31.01 5.10
N HIS A 132 -8.23 -30.71 6.30
CA HIS A 132 -7.52 -29.46 6.54
C HIS A 132 -6.16 -29.59 5.85
N MET A 133 -6.10 -29.22 4.57
CA MET A 133 -4.81 -28.98 3.92
C MET A 133 -4.18 -27.82 4.67
N ALA A 134 -3.04 -28.05 5.31
CA ALA A 134 -2.30 -26.97 5.95
C ALA A 134 -2.06 -25.85 4.93
N GLU A 135 -2.26 -24.62 5.36
CA GLU A 135 -2.01 -23.46 4.52
C GLU A 135 -0.52 -23.38 4.21
N PHE A 136 -0.16 -22.78 3.08
CA PHE A 136 1.24 -22.65 2.67
C PHE A 136 2.14 -22.13 3.79
N TYR A 137 1.71 -21.11 4.51
CA TYR A 137 2.48 -20.49 5.58
C TYR A 137 2.55 -21.33 6.86
N ASP A 138 1.70 -22.35 7.04
CA ASP A 138 1.85 -23.31 8.14
C ASP A 138 3.16 -24.10 8.02
N TYR A 139 3.70 -24.19 6.80
CA TYR A 139 5.00 -24.81 6.50
C TYR A 139 6.15 -23.81 6.43
N PHE A 140 5.86 -22.51 6.37
CA PHE A 140 6.84 -21.44 6.16
C PHE A 140 6.45 -20.19 6.95
N PRO A 141 6.41 -20.26 8.30
CA PRO A 141 5.98 -19.13 9.13
C PRO A 141 6.90 -17.92 8.97
N ASP A 142 8.22 -18.13 8.91
CA ASP A 142 9.20 -17.04 8.76
C ASP A 142 9.04 -16.31 7.41
N LEU A 143 8.66 -17.05 6.37
CA LEU A 143 8.36 -16.48 5.05
C LEU A 143 7.08 -15.65 5.08
N GLU A 144 6.11 -16.00 5.94
CA GLU A 144 4.92 -15.17 6.15
C GLU A 144 5.29 -13.82 6.75
N ASP A 145 6.11 -13.82 7.80
CA ASP A 145 6.51 -12.61 8.49
C ASP A 145 7.31 -11.68 7.57
N ALA A 146 8.28 -12.22 6.83
CA ALA A 146 9.05 -11.47 5.84
C ALA A 146 8.16 -10.89 4.73
N ALA A 147 7.20 -11.68 4.22
CA ALA A 147 6.27 -11.23 3.19
C ALA A 147 5.32 -10.14 3.68
N ARG A 148 4.87 -10.24 4.93
CA ARG A 148 4.03 -9.22 5.58
C ARG A 148 4.80 -7.92 5.78
N GLU A 149 6.03 -7.99 6.29
CA GLU A 149 6.89 -6.80 6.47
C GLU A 149 7.19 -6.10 5.14
N PHE A 150 7.58 -6.88 4.11
CA PHE A 150 7.80 -6.38 2.75
C PHE A 150 6.57 -5.63 2.24
N THR A 151 5.39 -6.20 2.43
CA THR A 151 4.13 -5.62 1.97
C THR A 151 3.83 -4.30 2.69
N ILE A 152 3.90 -4.27 4.03
CA ILE A 152 3.62 -3.07 4.83
C ILE A 152 4.56 -1.94 4.39
N ARG A 153 5.85 -2.23 4.27
CA ARG A 153 6.85 -1.27 3.80
C ARG A 153 6.48 -0.73 2.42
N ARG A 154 6.25 -1.60 1.44
CA ARG A 154 5.94 -1.20 0.05
C ARG A 154 4.63 -0.42 -0.08
N CYS A 155 3.60 -0.76 0.72
CA CYS A 155 2.34 -0.01 0.73
C CYS A 155 2.48 1.39 1.36
N SER A 156 3.46 1.57 2.26
CA SER A 156 3.73 2.87 2.91
C SER A 156 4.51 3.86 2.02
N GLU A 157 5.14 3.37 0.94
CA GLU A 157 5.99 4.18 0.08
C GLU A 157 5.19 5.20 -0.75
N LYS A 158 5.78 6.39 -0.96
CA LYS A 158 5.12 7.48 -1.72
C LYS A 158 4.82 7.12 -3.17
N ALA A 159 5.61 6.22 -3.76
CA ALA A 159 5.45 5.76 -5.15
C ALA A 159 4.13 5.00 -5.37
N ALA A 160 3.63 4.32 -4.32
CA ALA A 160 2.34 3.61 -4.32
C ALA A 160 2.12 2.66 -5.52
N ASP A 161 3.19 2.02 -5.98
CA ASP A 161 3.20 1.15 -7.16
C ASP A 161 3.12 -0.34 -6.82
N PHE A 162 2.95 -0.68 -5.55
CA PHE A 162 2.89 -2.04 -5.08
C PHE A 162 1.66 -2.80 -5.58
N THR A 163 1.90 -4.03 -6.04
CA THR A 163 0.92 -4.95 -6.58
C THR A 163 1.07 -6.36 -6.00
N ALA A 164 0.05 -7.20 -6.19
CA ALA A 164 0.11 -8.59 -5.75
C ALA A 164 1.16 -9.43 -6.52
N ILE A 165 1.58 -9.00 -7.73
CA ILE A 165 2.67 -9.67 -8.44
C ILE A 165 4.03 -9.35 -7.81
N ASP A 166 4.21 -8.15 -7.24
CA ASP A 166 5.42 -7.82 -6.49
C ASP A 166 5.56 -8.71 -5.25
N LEU A 167 4.45 -8.96 -4.54
CA LEU A 167 4.40 -9.91 -3.43
C LEU A 167 4.73 -11.33 -3.88
N ALA A 168 4.13 -11.80 -4.98
CA ALA A 168 4.38 -13.14 -5.49
C ALA A 168 5.85 -13.35 -5.89
N ASN A 169 6.46 -12.36 -6.55
CA ASN A 169 7.88 -12.37 -6.90
C ASN A 169 8.79 -12.35 -5.67
N PHE A 170 8.42 -11.58 -4.64
CA PHE A 170 9.15 -11.55 -3.38
C PHE A 170 9.13 -12.92 -2.69
N ILE A 171 7.94 -13.50 -2.52
CA ILE A 171 7.76 -14.82 -1.87
C ILE A 171 8.50 -15.91 -2.63
N ASP A 172 8.43 -15.88 -3.96
CA ASP A 172 9.12 -16.84 -4.81
C ASP A 172 10.64 -16.76 -4.60
N LYS A 173 11.22 -15.55 -4.64
CA LYS A 173 12.65 -15.35 -4.39
C LYS A 173 13.07 -15.82 -2.99
N GLU A 174 12.35 -15.39 -1.96
CA GLU A 174 12.67 -15.73 -0.58
C GLU A 174 12.51 -17.23 -0.31
N TYR A 175 11.51 -17.89 -0.88
CA TYR A 175 11.34 -19.34 -0.78
C TYR A 175 12.59 -20.09 -1.25
N TYR A 176 13.10 -19.79 -2.44
CA TYR A 176 14.27 -20.47 -2.99
C TYR A 176 15.54 -20.19 -2.16
N LEU A 177 15.66 -18.97 -1.62
CA LEU A 177 16.73 -18.60 -0.70
C LEU A 177 16.66 -19.40 0.61
N THR A 178 15.50 -19.45 1.27
CA THR A 178 15.30 -20.14 2.55
C THR A 178 15.45 -21.67 2.41
N THR A 179 14.95 -22.23 1.32
CA THR A 179 15.01 -23.68 1.07
C THR A 179 16.34 -24.14 0.48
N ASN A 180 17.22 -23.21 0.09
CA ASN A 180 18.45 -23.46 -0.65
C ASN A 180 18.24 -24.34 -1.89
N THR A 181 17.18 -24.04 -2.64
CA THR A 181 16.83 -24.73 -3.89
C THR A 181 16.96 -23.77 -5.07
N SER A 182 17.20 -24.30 -6.27
CA SER A 182 17.28 -23.50 -7.49
C SER A 182 15.93 -23.45 -8.20
N LYS A 183 15.60 -22.28 -8.76
CA LYS A 183 14.42 -22.12 -9.60
C LYS A 183 14.75 -22.46 -11.05
N ASP A 184 14.02 -23.40 -11.65
CA ASP A 184 14.02 -23.56 -13.11
C ASP A 184 13.27 -22.39 -13.76
N SER A 185 13.86 -21.84 -14.82
CA SER A 185 13.29 -20.81 -15.71
C SER A 185 11.83 -21.04 -16.14
N ARG A 186 11.39 -22.30 -16.22
CA ARG A 186 10.01 -22.67 -16.63
C ARG A 186 9.06 -22.88 -15.45
N SER A 187 9.56 -22.87 -14.22
CA SER A 187 8.74 -23.12 -13.04
C SER A 187 7.80 -21.94 -12.75
N PRO A 188 6.52 -22.22 -12.43
CA PRO A 188 5.59 -21.18 -12.02
C PRO A 188 6.01 -20.55 -10.70
N LEU A 189 5.38 -19.43 -10.34
CA LEU A 189 5.57 -18.80 -9.03
C LEU A 189 5.15 -19.77 -7.92
N ILE A 190 5.98 -19.89 -6.87
CA ILE A 190 5.69 -20.73 -5.69
C ILE A 190 4.32 -20.39 -5.09
N ARG A 191 3.99 -19.10 -5.06
CA ARG A 191 2.69 -18.61 -4.63
C ARG A 191 2.04 -17.78 -5.74
N SER A 192 0.85 -18.20 -6.16
CA SER A 192 0.14 -17.56 -7.27
C SER A 192 -0.27 -16.12 -6.92
N ILE A 193 -0.41 -15.25 -7.95
CA ILE A 193 -0.90 -13.87 -7.77
C ILE A 193 -2.29 -13.86 -7.10
N PRO A 194 -3.27 -14.71 -7.47
CA PRO A 194 -4.54 -14.81 -6.74
C PRO A 194 -4.38 -15.16 -5.26
N SER A 195 -3.50 -16.12 -4.92
CA SER A 195 -3.22 -16.48 -3.52
C SER A 195 -2.64 -15.29 -2.75
N CYS A 196 -1.70 -14.57 -3.36
CA CYS A 196 -1.12 -13.35 -2.77
C CYS A 196 -2.18 -12.28 -2.48
N ARG A 197 -3.20 -12.13 -3.33
CA ARG A 197 -4.32 -11.21 -3.04
C ARG A 197 -5.12 -11.64 -1.80
N LEU A 198 -5.32 -12.93 -1.61
CA LEU A 198 -5.99 -13.46 -0.42
C LEU A 198 -5.15 -13.21 0.83
N ASP A 199 -3.84 -13.36 0.74
CA ASP A 199 -2.93 -13.07 1.87
C ASP A 199 -2.96 -11.61 2.28
N LEU A 200 -2.93 -10.70 1.30
CA LEU A 200 -3.07 -9.26 1.55
C LEU A 200 -4.35 -8.98 2.34
N ILE A 201 -5.48 -9.56 1.94
CA ILE A 201 -6.75 -9.41 2.65
C ILE A 201 -6.67 -10.03 4.06
N ARG A 202 -6.08 -11.23 4.19
CA ARG A 202 -5.89 -11.95 5.46
C ARG A 202 -5.03 -11.14 6.44
N TRP A 203 -4.03 -10.43 5.95
CA TRP A 203 -3.18 -9.52 6.73
C TRP A 203 -3.81 -8.15 7.00
N GLY A 204 -5.07 -7.94 6.60
CA GLY A 204 -5.82 -6.71 6.86
C GLY A 204 -5.60 -5.60 5.83
N ALA A 205 -4.89 -5.88 4.73
CA ALA A 205 -4.82 -4.94 3.62
C ALA A 205 -6.19 -4.86 2.93
N ARG A 206 -6.50 -3.70 2.35
CA ARG A 206 -7.63 -3.60 1.44
C ARG A 206 -7.24 -2.91 0.14
N PHE A 207 -8.05 -3.13 -0.90
CA PHE A 207 -7.85 -2.56 -2.21
C PHE A 207 -8.89 -1.45 -2.43
N LYS A 208 -8.48 -0.18 -2.41
CA LYS A 208 -9.38 0.98 -2.54
C LYS A 208 -8.85 1.98 -3.57
N ASP A 209 -9.75 2.86 -3.98
CA ASP A 209 -9.41 4.02 -4.79
C ASP A 209 -8.44 4.94 -4.06
N ASN A 210 -7.50 5.48 -4.82
CA ASN A 210 -6.53 6.46 -4.39
C ASN A 210 -7.20 7.84 -4.28
N SER A 211 -8.12 7.99 -3.33
CA SER A 211 -8.84 9.25 -3.13
C SER A 211 -7.86 10.32 -2.66
N GLN A 212 -7.72 11.43 -3.40
CA GLN A 212 -6.93 12.59 -3.02
C GLN A 212 -7.60 13.36 -1.87
N ARG A 213 -7.62 12.76 -0.68
CA ARG A 213 -8.23 13.34 0.54
C ARG A 213 -7.72 14.73 0.95
N PRO A 214 -6.48 15.17 0.67
CA PRO A 214 -6.00 16.44 1.22
C PRO A 214 -6.64 17.70 0.64
N TYR A 215 -7.06 17.67 -0.64
CA TYR A 215 -7.61 18.87 -1.28
C TYR A 215 -9.00 19.21 -0.75
N PHE A 216 -9.75 18.22 -0.25
CA PHE A 216 -11.13 18.39 0.18
C PHE A 216 -11.24 19.25 1.45
N GLU A 217 -10.30 19.11 2.40
CA GLU A 217 -10.40 19.76 3.71
C GLU A 217 -10.31 21.30 3.66
N GLY A 218 -9.53 21.84 2.72
CA GLY A 218 -9.42 23.30 2.56
C GLY A 218 -10.65 23.93 1.91
N HIS A 219 -11.31 23.22 1.00
CA HIS A 219 -12.46 23.73 0.24
C HIS A 219 -13.75 23.75 1.03
N GLU A 220 -13.83 22.96 2.11
CA GLU A 220 -15.06 22.75 2.88
C GLU A 220 -15.15 23.58 4.17
N ARG A 221 -14.15 24.41 4.44
CA ARG A 221 -14.17 25.37 5.56
C ARG A 221 -15.33 26.35 5.43
N ASP A 222 -15.95 26.70 6.56
CA ASP A 222 -17.13 27.57 6.60
C ASP A 222 -16.88 28.95 5.96
N ASP A 223 -15.70 29.53 6.18
CA ASP A 223 -15.33 30.82 5.57
C ASP A 223 -15.18 30.73 4.05
N VAL A 224 -14.65 29.61 3.55
CA VAL A 224 -14.52 29.33 2.11
C VAL A 224 -15.90 29.11 1.48
N LYS A 225 -16.80 28.41 2.17
CA LYS A 225 -18.19 28.20 1.74
C LYS A 225 -18.96 29.52 1.67
N ALA A 226 -18.87 30.34 2.70
CA ALA A 226 -19.51 31.66 2.73
C ALA A 226 -19.04 32.52 1.55
N HIS A 227 -17.72 32.60 1.32
CA HIS A 227 -17.16 33.36 0.21
C HIS A 227 -17.58 32.78 -1.16
N ARG A 228 -17.69 31.46 -1.32
CA ARG A 228 -18.20 30.83 -2.55
C ARG A 228 -19.64 31.26 -2.81
N GLN A 229 -20.48 31.30 -1.78
CA GLN A 229 -21.87 31.73 -1.92
C GLN A 229 -21.96 33.21 -2.32
N GLU A 230 -21.18 34.09 -1.69
CA GLU A 230 -21.10 35.51 -2.06
C GLU A 230 -20.67 35.69 -3.53
N PHE A 231 -19.67 34.93 -3.96
CA PHE A 231 -19.18 34.96 -5.34
C PHE A 231 -20.25 34.49 -6.34
N ILE A 232 -20.97 33.41 -6.05
CA ILE A 232 -22.07 32.91 -6.90
C ILE A 232 -23.17 33.97 -7.00
N THR A 233 -23.58 34.56 -5.88
CA THR A 233 -24.59 35.64 -5.88
C THR A 233 -24.13 36.83 -6.72
N TYR A 234 -22.88 37.27 -6.57
CA TYR A 234 -22.29 38.34 -7.39
C TYR A 234 -22.41 38.08 -8.90
N PHE A 235 -22.16 36.83 -9.34
CA PHE A 235 -22.26 36.42 -10.74
C PHE A 235 -23.70 36.36 -11.24
N LEU A 236 -24.61 35.76 -10.46
CA LEU A 236 -26.02 35.62 -10.84
C LEU A 236 -26.72 36.98 -10.95
N ASP A 237 -26.40 37.92 -10.06
CA ASP A 237 -26.95 39.28 -10.08
C ASP A 237 -26.54 40.07 -11.33
N ARG A 238 -25.49 39.62 -12.04
CA ARG A 238 -24.93 40.27 -13.23
C ARG A 238 -25.10 39.44 -14.50
N LYS A 239 -25.91 38.38 -14.48
CA LYS A 239 -26.10 37.48 -15.63
C LYS A 239 -26.45 38.20 -16.94
N ASP A 240 -27.12 39.35 -16.87
CA ASP A 240 -27.54 40.13 -18.03
C ASP A 240 -26.42 40.97 -18.67
N PHE A 241 -25.24 41.03 -18.03
CA PHE A 241 -24.04 41.68 -18.56
C PHE A 241 -23.10 40.71 -19.29
N TYR A 242 -23.32 39.41 -19.17
CA TYR A 242 -22.45 38.38 -19.74
C TYR A 242 -23.09 37.68 -20.94
N TYR A 243 -22.26 37.17 -21.83
CA TYR A 243 -22.70 36.18 -22.80
C TYR A 243 -23.07 34.89 -22.06
N THR A 244 -24.22 34.31 -22.33
CA THR A 244 -24.66 33.05 -21.69
C THR A 244 -25.08 32.02 -22.73
N ILE A 245 -24.91 30.74 -22.44
CA ILE A 245 -25.37 29.66 -23.32
C ILE A 245 -26.81 29.32 -22.95
N THR A 246 -27.67 29.16 -23.96
CA THR A 246 -29.04 28.69 -23.77
C THR A 246 -29.10 27.17 -23.69
N ASP A 247 -29.97 26.64 -22.81
CA ASP A 247 -30.17 25.18 -22.60
C ASP A 247 -31.00 24.50 -23.73
N GLY A 248 -30.98 25.04 -24.96
CA GLY A 248 -31.71 24.46 -26.09
C GLY A 248 -31.03 23.22 -26.70
N GLU A 249 -31.71 22.52 -27.62
CA GLU A 249 -31.17 21.34 -28.33
C GLU A 249 -29.82 21.61 -29.02
N LYS A 250 -29.61 22.85 -29.47
CA LYS A 250 -28.32 23.36 -29.94
C LYS A 250 -27.96 24.58 -29.10
N PRO A 251 -26.92 24.52 -28.26
CA PRO A 251 -26.53 25.64 -27.43
C PRO A 251 -26.14 26.83 -28.31
N THR A 252 -26.85 27.95 -28.14
CA THR A 252 -26.53 29.23 -28.80
C THR A 252 -26.23 30.30 -27.76
N TRP A 253 -25.37 31.23 -28.13
CA TRP A 253 -25.02 32.38 -27.30
C TRP A 253 -26.19 33.37 -27.22
N LYS A 254 -26.54 33.75 -26.00
CA LYS A 254 -27.42 34.88 -25.71
C LYS A 254 -26.56 36.10 -25.46
N LEU A 255 -26.77 37.14 -26.27
CA LEU A 255 -26.13 38.44 -26.07
C LEU A 255 -26.63 39.09 -24.78
N PRO A 256 -25.75 39.76 -24.02
CA PRO A 256 -26.15 40.52 -22.85
C PRO A 256 -27.12 41.64 -23.23
N THR A 257 -28.13 41.85 -22.39
CA THR A 257 -29.16 42.88 -22.63
C THR A 257 -28.78 44.24 -22.05
N GLN A 258 -27.72 44.30 -21.25
CA GLN A 258 -27.21 45.54 -20.67
C GLN A 258 -25.89 45.98 -21.33
N SER A 259 -25.71 47.29 -21.48
CA SER A 259 -24.50 47.91 -22.03
C SER A 259 -23.80 48.76 -20.96
N PRO A 260 -22.47 48.70 -20.82
CA PRO A 260 -21.53 47.93 -21.66
C PRO A 260 -21.51 46.43 -21.31
N PRO A 261 -21.37 45.54 -22.32
CA PRO A 261 -21.25 44.11 -22.09
C PRO A 261 -19.93 43.78 -21.38
N CYS A 262 -19.94 42.72 -20.56
CA CYS A 262 -18.76 42.20 -19.88
C CYS A 262 -18.40 40.83 -20.48
N ILE A 263 -17.14 40.70 -20.92
CA ILE A 263 -16.60 39.42 -21.41
C ILE A 263 -15.93 38.70 -20.24
N LEU A 264 -16.34 37.46 -20.00
CA LEU A 264 -15.72 36.62 -18.98
C LEU A 264 -14.53 35.87 -19.59
N LEU A 265 -13.36 36.08 -19.02
CA LEU A 265 -12.13 35.35 -19.33
C LEU A 265 -11.76 34.48 -18.13
N PHE A 266 -11.74 33.18 -18.35
CA PHE A 266 -11.33 32.18 -17.38
C PHE A 266 -9.92 31.72 -17.71
N HIS A 267 -9.10 31.54 -16.69
CA HIS A 267 -7.75 31.00 -16.82
C HIS A 267 -7.62 29.83 -15.87
N ASP A 268 -7.02 28.74 -16.34
CA ASP A 268 -6.66 27.63 -15.47
C ASP A 268 -5.34 26.98 -15.93
N GLU A 269 -4.70 26.32 -14.97
CA GLU A 269 -3.44 25.61 -15.15
C GLU A 269 -3.64 24.12 -14.86
N SER A 270 -3.34 23.29 -15.87
CA SER A 270 -3.39 21.85 -15.76
C SER A 270 -2.00 21.24 -15.88
N THR A 271 -1.64 20.39 -14.94
CA THR A 271 -0.39 19.61 -15.01
C THR A 271 -0.68 18.21 -15.50
N PHE A 272 -0.23 17.90 -16.71
CA PHE A 272 -0.26 16.56 -17.29
C PHE A 272 1.02 15.82 -16.89
N LYS A 273 0.91 14.59 -16.38
CA LYS A 273 2.06 13.80 -15.97
C LYS A 273 2.11 12.50 -16.74
N SER A 274 3.30 12.10 -17.21
CA SER A 274 3.50 10.74 -17.69
C SER A 274 3.62 9.75 -16.53
N GLY A 275 3.27 8.49 -16.79
CA GLY A 275 3.30 7.44 -15.75
C GLY A 275 2.23 7.67 -14.69
N GLU A 276 0.97 7.67 -15.12
CA GLU A 276 -0.18 7.68 -14.22
C GLU A 276 -0.05 6.55 -13.20
N VAL A 277 -0.31 6.89 -11.94
CA VAL A 277 -0.37 5.90 -10.87
C VAL A 277 -1.73 5.24 -10.96
N SER A 278 -1.79 3.92 -10.75
CA SER A 278 -3.04 3.18 -10.70
C SER A 278 -4.06 3.89 -9.80
N ALA A 279 -5.28 4.03 -10.30
CA ALA A 279 -6.39 4.62 -9.56
C ALA A 279 -6.72 3.84 -8.28
N LYS A 280 -6.32 2.56 -8.19
CA LYS A 280 -6.54 1.66 -7.05
C LYS A 280 -5.24 1.06 -6.55
N ARG A 281 -5.18 0.77 -5.25
CA ARG A 281 -3.99 0.20 -4.60
C ARG A 281 -4.33 -0.54 -3.31
N TRP A 282 -3.34 -1.30 -2.82
CA TRP A 282 -3.37 -1.91 -1.51
C TRP A 282 -2.96 -0.90 -0.42
N PHE A 283 -3.64 -0.94 0.72
CA PHE A 283 -3.35 -0.12 1.88
C PHE A 283 -3.54 -0.93 3.17
N PHE A 284 -2.75 -0.60 4.19
CA PHE A 284 -2.88 -1.12 5.55
C PHE A 284 -3.37 0.00 6.48
N GLY A 285 -4.30 -0.32 7.37
CA GLY A 285 -4.89 0.66 8.29
C GLY A 285 -5.80 1.69 7.61
N ASP A 286 -6.13 2.76 8.34
CA ASP A 286 -6.99 3.85 7.86
C ASP A 286 -6.20 5.11 7.44
N GLU A 287 -4.91 5.16 7.74
CA GLU A 287 -4.03 6.26 7.37
C GLU A 287 -3.43 6.02 5.98
N ALA A 288 -3.93 6.74 4.98
CA ALA A 288 -3.31 6.78 3.67
C ALA A 288 -2.15 7.80 3.70
N PRO A 289 -0.90 7.42 3.39
CA PRO A 289 0.19 8.38 3.28
C PRO A 289 -0.10 9.43 2.20
N PHE A 290 0.69 10.50 2.15
CA PHE A 290 0.66 11.43 1.01
C PHE A 290 1.43 10.84 -0.17
N HIS A 291 0.81 10.82 -1.35
CA HIS A 291 1.41 10.20 -2.54
C HIS A 291 1.73 11.20 -3.64
N SER A 292 2.74 10.85 -4.42
CA SER A 292 3.08 11.58 -5.63
C SER A 292 1.95 11.44 -6.65
N LYS A 293 1.49 12.57 -7.22
CA LYS A 293 0.46 12.61 -8.27
C LYS A 293 0.85 11.91 -9.60
N GLY A 294 2.07 11.40 -9.72
CA GLY A 294 2.60 10.79 -10.95
C GLY A 294 4.09 10.47 -10.81
N ARG A 295 4.60 9.53 -11.63
CA ARG A 295 6.00 9.07 -11.60
C ARG A 295 6.88 9.72 -12.67
N GLY A 296 6.29 10.24 -13.73
CA GLY A 296 7.02 10.73 -14.90
C GLY A 296 7.13 12.25 -14.99
N ARG A 297 7.55 12.68 -16.18
CA ARG A 297 7.72 14.10 -16.53
C ARG A 297 6.36 14.78 -16.47
N SER A 298 6.35 16.03 -16.00
CA SER A 298 5.16 16.88 -16.00
C SER A 298 5.24 17.90 -17.14
N ASN A 299 4.16 18.02 -17.89
CA ASN A 299 3.90 19.15 -18.77
C ASN A 299 2.83 20.01 -18.08
N MET A 300 3.16 21.27 -17.83
CA MET A 300 2.21 22.25 -17.30
C MET A 300 1.66 23.02 -18.48
N VAL A 301 0.34 22.95 -18.66
CA VAL A 301 -0.39 23.67 -19.69
C VAL A 301 -1.24 24.72 -19.01
N SER A 302 -1.23 25.90 -19.59
CA SER A 302 -2.01 27.05 -19.16
C SER A 302 -2.85 27.51 -20.33
N ASP A 303 -4.13 27.75 -20.09
CA ASP A 303 -5.00 28.24 -21.14
C ASP A 303 -6.03 29.25 -20.64
N PHE A 304 -6.56 30.04 -21.57
CA PHE A 304 -7.63 30.99 -21.35
C PHE A 304 -8.87 30.56 -22.12
N ILE A 305 -10.00 30.48 -21.43
CA ILE A 305 -11.32 30.24 -22.02
C ILE A 305 -12.12 31.52 -21.97
N VAL A 306 -12.68 31.91 -23.11
CA VAL A 306 -13.46 33.14 -23.24
C VAL A 306 -14.93 32.81 -23.44
N GLN A 307 -15.79 33.50 -22.70
CA GLN A 307 -17.23 33.43 -22.85
C GLN A 307 -17.70 34.45 -23.91
N HIS A 308 -17.47 34.13 -25.19
CA HIS A 308 -17.80 34.99 -26.32
C HIS A 308 -18.24 34.18 -27.55
N GLU A 309 -19.05 34.78 -28.43
CA GLU A 309 -19.62 34.11 -29.60
C GLU A 309 -18.59 33.71 -30.67
N SER A 310 -17.44 34.40 -30.70
CA SER A 310 -16.35 34.09 -31.63
C SER A 310 -15.64 32.77 -31.36
N GLY A 311 -15.88 32.15 -30.19
CA GLY A 311 -15.32 30.86 -29.81
C GLY A 311 -14.67 30.86 -28.43
N PRO A 312 -14.37 29.65 -27.90
CA PRO A 312 -13.83 29.49 -26.55
C PRO A 312 -12.35 29.87 -26.42
N PHE A 313 -11.60 29.92 -27.53
CA PHE A 313 -10.17 30.22 -27.54
C PHE A 313 -9.89 31.60 -28.11
N PHE A 314 -8.99 32.33 -27.47
CA PHE A 314 -8.56 33.64 -27.95
C PHE A 314 -7.39 33.48 -28.92
N THR A 315 -7.65 33.69 -30.22
CA THR A 315 -6.61 33.69 -31.25
C THR A 315 -6.50 35.05 -31.90
N LEU A 316 -5.28 35.55 -32.03
CA LEU A 316 -4.99 36.79 -32.75
C LEU A 316 -5.05 36.56 -34.27
N SER A 317 -5.60 37.51 -35.00
CA SER A 317 -5.37 37.60 -36.45
C SER A 317 -3.87 37.80 -36.74
N PRO A 318 -3.39 37.49 -37.96
CA PRO A 318 -1.99 37.74 -38.32
C PRO A 318 -1.55 39.18 -38.05
N GLN A 319 -2.42 40.17 -38.30
CA GLN A 319 -2.12 41.59 -38.08
C GLN A 319 -2.04 41.94 -36.59
N GLU A 320 -2.94 41.38 -35.77
CA GLU A 320 -2.91 41.60 -34.32
C GLU A 320 -1.72 40.91 -33.68
N TYR A 321 -1.35 39.72 -34.16
CA TYR A 321 -0.17 39.01 -33.69
C TYR A 321 1.10 39.81 -33.98
N GLN A 322 1.25 40.36 -35.18
CA GLN A 322 2.40 41.21 -35.50
C GLN A 322 2.49 42.45 -34.59
N LYS A 323 1.35 43.07 -34.26
CA LYS A 323 1.32 44.15 -33.26
C LYS A 323 1.70 43.65 -31.86
N ALA A 324 1.28 42.45 -31.49
CA ALA A 324 1.64 41.84 -30.21
C ALA A 324 3.14 41.54 -30.14
N VAL A 325 3.75 41.01 -31.19
CA VAL A 325 5.20 40.76 -31.31
C VAL A 325 5.99 42.06 -31.16
N VAL A 326 5.58 43.13 -31.86
CA VAL A 326 6.26 44.45 -31.73
C VAL A 326 6.26 44.94 -30.28
N LYS A 327 5.17 44.69 -29.54
CA LYS A 327 5.05 45.06 -28.13
C LYS A 327 5.73 44.08 -27.17
N TYR A 328 5.79 42.81 -27.56
CA TYR A 328 6.31 41.68 -26.77
C TYR A 328 7.21 40.80 -27.66
N PRO A 329 8.45 41.23 -27.91
CA PRO A 329 9.37 40.53 -28.82
C PRO A 329 9.63 39.08 -28.40
N GLN A 330 9.51 38.77 -27.11
CA GLN A 330 9.70 37.42 -26.57
C GLN A 330 8.70 36.38 -27.08
N LEU A 331 7.63 36.79 -27.78
CA LEU A 331 6.72 35.86 -28.45
C LEU A 331 7.37 35.13 -29.64
N GLU A 332 8.47 35.68 -30.20
CA GLU A 332 9.26 35.05 -31.26
C GLU A 332 10.57 34.43 -30.76
N GLU A 333 10.90 34.60 -29.48
CA GLU A 333 12.09 34.00 -28.89
C GLU A 333 11.89 32.49 -28.68
N ASP A 334 12.91 31.70 -29.02
CA ASP A 334 12.94 30.27 -28.68
C ASP A 334 13.12 30.12 -27.16
N THR A 335 12.00 29.94 -26.46
CA THR A 335 11.96 29.79 -25.00
C THR A 335 11.58 28.36 -24.60
N GLU A 336 11.80 27.98 -23.34
CA GLU A 336 11.27 26.71 -22.79
C GLU A 336 9.73 26.64 -22.82
N ILE A 337 9.05 27.76 -23.09
CA ILE A 337 7.60 27.89 -23.17
C ILE A 337 7.17 27.75 -24.63
N ILE A 338 6.34 26.75 -24.89
CA ILE A 338 5.77 26.49 -26.20
C ILE A 338 4.38 27.14 -26.24
N TYR A 339 4.26 28.25 -26.97
CA TYR A 339 2.99 28.89 -27.26
C TYR A 339 2.29 28.21 -28.44
N VAL A 340 0.97 28.12 -28.37
CA VAL A 340 0.17 27.77 -29.55
C VAL A 340 0.15 28.97 -30.49
N ASP A 341 0.25 28.73 -31.80
CA ASP A 341 0.30 29.78 -32.83
C ASP A 341 -0.81 30.83 -32.61
N ARG A 342 -0.38 32.09 -32.45
CA ARG A 342 -1.25 33.26 -32.26
C ARG A 342 -2.25 33.16 -31.10
N SER A 343 -2.00 32.30 -30.10
CA SER A 343 -2.83 32.13 -28.92
C SER A 343 -2.11 32.55 -27.64
N ALA A 344 -2.89 32.80 -26.58
CA ALA A 344 -2.37 32.92 -25.21
C ALA A 344 -2.13 31.55 -24.55
N THR A 345 -2.52 30.45 -25.20
CA THR A 345 -2.28 29.08 -24.73
C THR A 345 -0.79 28.79 -24.73
N ALA A 346 -0.27 28.35 -23.58
CA ALA A 346 1.14 28.08 -23.39
C ALA A 346 1.35 26.75 -22.66
N SER A 347 2.41 26.05 -23.01
CA SER A 347 2.84 24.85 -22.31
C SER A 347 4.32 24.92 -21.97
N ILE A 348 4.68 24.35 -20.83
CA ILE A 348 6.08 24.22 -20.42
C ILE A 348 6.35 22.79 -19.98
N ASN A 349 7.42 22.23 -20.52
CA ASN A 349 7.95 20.96 -20.05
C ASN A 349 8.67 21.22 -18.73
N VAL A 350 7.97 20.96 -17.61
CA VAL A 350 8.57 21.00 -16.29
C VAL A 350 9.41 19.72 -16.13
N GLY A 351 10.59 19.73 -16.75
CA GLY A 351 11.50 18.59 -16.76
C GLY A 351 11.99 18.26 -15.35
N THR A 352 12.06 16.97 -15.04
CA THR A 352 13.02 16.43 -14.08
C THR A 352 14.36 16.31 -14.79
N ALA A 353 15.15 17.38 -14.82
CA ALA A 353 16.58 17.21 -15.07
C ALA A 353 17.14 16.38 -13.89
N GLY A 354 17.50 15.12 -14.15
CA GLY A 354 18.07 14.25 -13.12
C GLY A 354 17.86 12.74 -13.32
N VAL A 355 17.99 12.21 -14.53
CA VAL A 355 18.39 10.80 -14.74
C VAL A 355 19.41 10.75 -15.87
N GLN A 356 20.59 11.34 -15.64
CA GLN A 356 21.84 10.99 -16.29
C GLN A 356 22.97 11.63 -15.49
N GLY A 357 23.82 10.79 -14.87
CA GLY A 357 25.00 11.20 -14.10
C GLY A 357 24.77 11.21 -12.59
N GLY A 358 25.28 10.19 -11.90
CA GLY A 358 25.29 10.14 -10.44
C GLY A 358 26.15 11.26 -9.87
N LEU A 359 25.51 12.21 -9.21
CA LEU A 359 25.99 12.99 -8.06
C LEU A 359 24.77 13.80 -7.59
N GLN A 360 24.21 13.42 -6.44
CA GLN A 360 23.13 14.17 -5.80
C GLN A 360 23.71 15.49 -5.27
N GLU A 361 23.53 16.58 -5.99
CA GLU A 361 23.64 17.91 -5.38
C GLU A 361 22.35 18.26 -4.62
N PRO A 362 22.45 18.94 -3.46
CA PRO A 362 21.31 19.24 -2.61
C PRO A 362 20.32 20.20 -3.29
N PHE A 363 19.07 19.75 -3.34
CA PHE A 363 17.93 20.45 -3.91
C PHE A 363 17.62 21.74 -3.12
N HIS A 364 18.17 22.89 -3.54
CA HIS A 364 17.84 24.18 -2.94
C HIS A 364 16.40 24.61 -3.26
N ARG A 365 15.63 24.92 -2.21
CA ARG A 365 14.22 25.37 -2.26
C ARG A 365 13.99 26.64 -3.12
N ASP A 366 15.03 27.42 -3.42
CA ASP A 366 14.90 28.72 -4.09
C ASP A 366 14.53 28.65 -5.58
N ARG A 367 14.91 27.59 -6.30
CA ARG A 367 14.61 27.49 -7.74
C ARG A 367 13.12 27.27 -8.06
N ARG A 368 12.35 26.71 -7.12
CA ARG A 368 10.88 26.57 -7.29
C ARG A 368 10.15 27.91 -7.17
N ARG A 369 10.55 28.76 -6.21
CA ARG A 369 10.00 30.12 -6.08
C ARG A 369 10.32 30.95 -7.31
N GLN A 370 11.56 30.91 -7.77
CA GLN A 370 11.99 31.67 -8.96
C GLN A 370 11.16 31.34 -10.20
N ARG A 371 10.83 30.07 -10.46
CA ARG A 371 10.03 29.65 -11.64
C ARG A 371 8.53 29.97 -11.52
N GLN A 372 7.96 29.89 -10.30
CA GLN A 372 6.58 30.32 -10.04
C GLN A 372 6.43 31.84 -10.14
N ASP A 373 7.43 32.59 -9.70
CA ASP A 373 7.45 34.05 -9.76
C ASP A 373 7.57 34.57 -11.20
N THR A 374 8.32 33.89 -12.10
CA THR A 374 8.34 34.25 -13.53
C THR A 374 6.97 34.09 -14.18
N TYR A 375 6.22 33.06 -13.82
CA TYR A 375 4.90 32.79 -14.38
C TYR A 375 3.84 33.79 -13.86
N CYS A 376 3.86 34.11 -12.57
CA CYS A 376 3.01 35.14 -11.96
C CYS A 376 3.27 36.53 -12.58
N GLN A 377 4.53 36.83 -12.97
CA GLN A 377 4.88 38.08 -13.65
C GLN A 377 4.39 38.15 -15.10
N VAL A 378 4.23 37.02 -15.81
CA VAL A 378 3.68 37.01 -17.19
C VAL A 378 2.16 37.18 -17.17
N THR A 379 1.45 36.53 -16.25
CA THR A 379 0.00 36.73 -16.04
C THR A 379 -0.33 38.14 -15.51
N HIS A 380 0.52 38.75 -14.67
CA HIS A 380 0.36 40.16 -14.27
C HIS A 380 0.66 41.16 -15.39
N ARG A 381 1.44 40.81 -16.41
CA ARG A 381 1.82 41.72 -17.52
C ARG A 381 0.77 41.82 -18.63
N LEU A 382 -0.07 40.79 -18.82
CA LEU A 382 -1.27 40.89 -19.67
C LEU A 382 -2.39 41.73 -19.03
N ARG A 383 -2.36 41.88 -17.70
CA ARG A 383 -3.29 42.71 -16.90
C ARG A 383 -3.25 44.22 -17.22
N LEU A 384 -2.19 44.69 -17.89
CA LEU A 384 -1.98 46.11 -18.21
C LEU A 384 -2.53 46.54 -19.58
N GLN A 385 -3.24 45.66 -20.30
CA GLN A 385 -3.64 45.95 -21.69
C GLN A 385 -5.00 46.62 -21.91
N GLN A 386 -5.87 46.79 -20.91
CA GLN A 386 -7.16 47.44 -21.14
C GLN A 386 -7.50 48.40 -20.00
N GLY A 387 -7.63 49.68 -20.34
CA GLY A 387 -7.89 50.76 -19.39
C GLY A 387 -9.23 50.59 -18.68
N HIS A 388 -9.22 50.95 -17.38
CA HIS A 388 -10.34 51.02 -16.46
C HIS A 388 -11.12 49.72 -16.24
N TRP A 389 -10.61 48.92 -15.31
CA TRP A 389 -11.37 47.86 -14.63
C TRP A 389 -11.67 48.30 -13.20
N HIS A 390 -12.89 48.11 -12.74
CA HIS A 390 -13.19 48.18 -11.31
C HIS A 390 -12.53 46.99 -10.61
N GLU A 391 -11.52 47.27 -9.80
CA GLU A 391 -10.91 46.29 -8.91
C GLU A 391 -11.92 45.74 -7.90
N VAL A 392 -11.97 44.42 -7.74
CA VAL A 392 -12.37 43.82 -6.46
C VAL A 392 -11.13 43.86 -5.56
N PRO A 393 -11.13 44.58 -4.43
CA PRO A 393 -9.93 44.77 -3.63
C PRO A 393 -9.33 43.45 -3.15
N SER A 394 -8.01 43.35 -3.22
CA SER A 394 -7.26 42.21 -2.72
C SER A 394 -7.50 42.00 -1.22
N ARG A 395 -7.20 40.79 -0.72
CA ARG A 395 -7.31 40.45 0.71
C ARG A 395 -6.42 41.34 1.60
N GLN A 396 -5.30 41.84 1.06
CA GLN A 396 -4.39 42.76 1.76
C GLN A 396 -4.97 44.19 1.84
N ASP A 397 -5.67 44.66 0.81
CA ASP A 397 -6.31 45.98 0.82
C ASP A 397 -7.50 46.06 1.80
N ARG A 398 -8.19 44.93 2.02
CA ARG A 398 -9.25 44.81 3.02
C ARG A 398 -8.72 44.77 4.46
N LEU A 399 -7.56 44.15 4.70
CA LEU A 399 -6.91 44.13 6.01
C LEU A 399 -6.42 45.53 6.42
N HIS A 400 -5.88 46.32 5.50
CA HIS A 400 -5.50 47.71 5.77
C HIS A 400 -6.71 48.62 6.04
N ARG A 401 -7.84 48.42 5.35
CA ARG A 401 -9.09 49.17 5.64
C ARG A 401 -9.73 48.81 6.97
N LEU A 402 -9.64 47.56 7.41
CA LEU A 402 -10.16 47.13 8.71
C LEU A 402 -9.26 47.62 9.87
N GLN A 403 -7.94 47.69 9.67
CA GLN A 403 -7.02 48.28 10.66
C GLN A 403 -7.09 49.82 10.71
N GLY A 404 -7.48 50.49 9.64
CA GLY A 404 -7.70 51.94 9.62
C GLY A 404 -9.00 52.39 10.31
N LYS A 405 -10.01 51.52 10.38
CA LYS A 405 -11.32 51.83 11.01
C LYS A 405 -11.38 51.59 12.52
N SER A 406 -10.40 50.91 13.14
CA SER A 406 -10.41 50.69 14.60
C SER A 406 -9.77 51.84 15.42
N LYS A 407 -9.25 52.89 14.78
CA LYS A 407 -8.61 54.03 15.47
C LYS A 407 -9.48 55.29 15.62
N SER A 408 -10.75 55.30 15.17
CA SER A 408 -11.60 56.51 15.28
C SER A 408 -12.91 56.34 16.07
N SER A 409 -13.11 55.27 16.83
CA SER A 409 -14.35 55.06 17.61
C SER A 409 -14.12 54.65 19.07
N ALA A 410 -13.02 55.10 19.68
CA ALA A 410 -12.73 54.91 21.09
C ALA A 410 -12.51 56.26 21.79
N LEU A 411 -13.50 57.16 21.74
CA LEU A 411 -13.57 58.33 22.61
C LEU A 411 -14.97 58.91 22.61
N GLN A 412 -15.87 58.26 23.36
CA GLN A 412 -16.85 58.90 24.24
C GLN A 412 -17.81 57.83 24.78
N VAL A 413 -18.33 58.11 25.98
CA VAL A 413 -19.36 57.36 26.72
C VAL A 413 -18.85 56.27 27.66
N SER A 414 -18.44 56.69 28.87
CA SER A 414 -18.93 56.05 30.10
C SER A 414 -18.82 57.03 31.26
N GLY A 415 -19.89 57.18 32.04
CA GLY A 415 -19.84 57.97 33.28
C GLY A 415 -21.14 58.57 33.78
N ARG A 416 -22.25 57.81 33.87
CA ARG A 416 -23.26 58.06 34.92
C ARG A 416 -23.82 56.75 35.48
N ARG A 417 -23.72 56.68 36.80
CA ARG A 417 -24.00 55.55 37.69
C ARG A 417 -25.26 55.88 38.48
N ALA A 418 -26.08 54.84 38.66
CA ALA A 418 -27.05 54.61 39.73
C ALA A 418 -28.21 55.60 39.94
N GLN A 419 -29.44 55.10 39.75
CA GLN A 419 -30.41 55.03 40.84
C GLN A 419 -31.40 53.89 40.61
N ARG A 420 -31.52 53.03 41.63
CA ARG A 420 -32.55 52.00 41.81
C ARG A 420 -33.81 52.65 42.38
N GLN A 421 -34.97 52.16 41.94
CA GLN A 421 -36.26 52.03 42.63
C GLN A 421 -37.05 51.07 41.72
N ASP A 422 -37.17 49.78 42.01
CA ASP A 422 -38.17 49.15 42.89
C ASP A 422 -39.54 49.82 42.79
N GLU A 423 -40.43 49.19 42.02
CA GLU A 423 -41.86 49.01 42.32
C GLU A 423 -42.38 47.86 41.43
N GLY A 424 -43.09 46.92 42.05
CA GLY A 424 -43.63 45.71 41.40
C GLY A 424 -45.16 45.75 41.24
N ALA A 425 -45.66 44.65 40.63
CA ALA A 425 -47.07 44.28 40.40
C ALA A 425 -47.84 45.25 39.48
N ASP A 426 -48.54 44.84 38.43
CA ASP A 426 -49.19 43.57 38.05
C ASP A 426 -48.88 43.17 36.58
#